data_AF-A0A2E4EE81-F1
#
_entry.id   AF-A0A2E4EE81-F1
#
_cell.length_a   1.000
_cell.length_b   1.000
_cell.length_c   1.000
_cell.angle_alpha   90.00
_cell.angle_beta   90.00
_cell.angle_gamma   90.00
#
_symmetry.space_group_name_H-M   'P 1'
#
loop_
_entity.id
_entity.type
_entity.pdbx_description
1 polymer ?
#
loop_
_entity_poly.entity_id
_entity_poly.type
_entity_poly.pdbx_seq_one_letter_code
_entity_poly.pdbx_strand_id
1 'polypeptide(L)'
;MGSFFSSLFSTNGQEQEFFGKEPFSPDWIIAFFLLQIVLIAWLRLYHPNRLKLLTNSYFNNRFIDQLTREEKSAGIYNWVVELLYFISFTTLIYRTNSNFSVFDFDLVGGLEFTIISLGLLLFILFKSLLMRLMAWLFDVETRFSDVHFYRFLNHSILAFVLFPILVLGTFLQSGANYWIGIAWVIVTIIYLFRLFRSAVRFWSYNSFSIKYIILYICALEILPLAFFVKASFNSLNNNGM
;
A
#
# COMPACT_ATOMS: atom_id res chain seq x y z
N MET A 1 17.85 -25.56 -18.49
CA MET A 1 17.20 -24.93 -17.31
C MET A 1 17.74 -23.53 -16.97
N GLY A 2 18.80 -23.03 -17.61
CA GLY A 2 19.30 -21.66 -17.40
C GLY A 2 18.76 -20.60 -18.37
N SER A 3 18.21 -20.99 -19.53
CA SER A 3 17.80 -20.06 -20.59
C SER A 3 16.49 -19.30 -20.31
N PHE A 4 15.61 -19.85 -19.47
CA PHE A 4 14.33 -19.21 -19.10
C PHE A 4 14.52 -18.07 -18.09
N PHE A 5 15.51 -18.21 -17.20
CA PHE A 5 15.83 -17.14 -16.26
C PHE A 5 16.54 -15.97 -16.93
N SER A 6 17.39 -16.22 -17.94
CA SER A 6 18.02 -15.13 -18.70
C SER A 6 17.05 -14.34 -19.55
N SER A 7 15.96 -14.93 -20.05
CA SER A 7 14.93 -14.21 -20.80
C SER A 7 14.03 -13.34 -19.91
N LEU A 8 13.93 -13.65 -18.62
CA LEU A 8 13.19 -12.84 -17.64
C LEU A 8 13.87 -11.49 -17.34
N PHE A 9 15.16 -11.36 -17.63
CA PHE A 9 15.97 -10.16 -17.37
C PHE A 9 16.54 -9.50 -18.63
N SER A 10 16.25 -10.03 -19.83
CA SER A 10 16.78 -9.51 -21.09
C SER A 10 15.82 -8.50 -21.72
N THR A 11 16.22 -7.23 -21.77
CA THR A 11 15.58 -6.16 -22.55
C THR A 11 16.27 -5.99 -23.91
N ASN A 12 16.55 -7.08 -24.63
CA ASN A 12 17.00 -6.94 -26.02
C ASN A 12 15.82 -6.54 -26.91
N GLY A 13 15.56 -5.23 -26.98
CA GLY A 13 14.51 -4.60 -27.79
C GLY A 13 14.68 -4.71 -29.31
N GLN A 14 15.60 -5.54 -29.80
CA GLN A 14 15.84 -5.71 -31.25
C GLN A 14 14.76 -6.54 -31.94
N GLU A 15 14.07 -7.45 -31.24
CA GLU A 15 12.95 -8.21 -31.83
C GLU A 15 11.61 -7.47 -31.78
N GLN A 16 11.51 -6.38 -31.01
CA GLN A 16 10.25 -5.64 -30.86
C GLN A 16 10.00 -4.60 -31.96
N GLU A 17 11.00 -4.24 -32.77
CA GLU A 17 10.80 -3.31 -33.90
C GLU A 17 10.13 -3.95 -35.13
N PHE A 18 10.12 -5.28 -35.26
CA PHE A 18 9.61 -5.94 -36.48
C PHE A 18 8.09 -6.09 -36.51
N PHE A 19 7.43 -5.97 -35.36
CA PHE A 19 5.98 -5.84 -35.26
C PHE A 19 5.73 -4.49 -34.62
N GLY A 20 5.05 -3.56 -35.30
CA GLY A 20 4.73 -2.21 -34.80
C GLY A 20 3.81 -2.18 -33.57
N LYS A 21 4.17 -2.91 -32.52
CA LYS A 21 3.65 -2.88 -31.17
C LYS A 21 4.63 -2.04 -30.35
N GLU A 22 4.20 -0.83 -30.05
CA GLU A 22 4.66 -0.06 -28.89
C GLU A 22 4.98 -1.01 -27.70
N PRO A 23 6.09 -0.80 -26.98
CA PRO A 23 6.64 -1.77 -26.04
C PRO A 23 5.57 -2.17 -25.03
N PHE A 24 5.16 -3.45 -25.11
CA PHE A 24 4.22 -4.03 -24.17
C PHE A 24 4.80 -3.82 -22.75
N SER A 25 3.95 -3.40 -21.81
CA SER A 25 4.30 -3.30 -20.38
C SER A 25 5.16 -4.51 -19.99
N PRO A 26 6.31 -4.31 -19.34
CA PRO A 26 7.33 -5.35 -19.29
C PRO A 26 6.79 -6.63 -18.65
N ASP A 27 7.13 -7.78 -19.27
CA ASP A 27 6.51 -9.10 -19.03
C ASP A 27 6.46 -9.51 -17.55
N TRP A 28 7.37 -8.99 -16.72
CA TRP A 28 7.42 -9.25 -15.29
C TRP A 28 6.27 -8.60 -14.49
N ILE A 29 5.67 -7.49 -14.94
CA ILE A 29 4.52 -6.87 -14.27
C ILE A 29 3.29 -7.77 -14.36
N ILE A 30 3.14 -8.48 -15.49
CA ILE A 30 2.04 -9.43 -15.70
C ILE A 30 2.10 -10.55 -14.65
N ALA A 31 3.30 -11.02 -14.30
CA ALA A 31 3.48 -12.03 -13.26
C ALA A 31 2.96 -11.55 -11.89
N PHE A 32 3.15 -10.27 -11.54
CA PHE A 32 2.61 -9.69 -10.30
C PHE A 32 1.09 -9.56 -10.30
N PHE A 33 0.47 -9.25 -11.44
CA PHE A 33 -0.99 -9.26 -11.54
C PHE A 33 -1.57 -10.66 -11.45
N LEU A 34 -0.94 -11.65 -12.10
CA LEU A 34 -1.33 -13.05 -11.96
C LEU A 34 -1.21 -13.53 -10.51
N LEU A 35 -0.11 -13.17 -9.83
CA LEU A 35 0.07 -13.46 -8.41
C LEU A 35 -1.07 -12.85 -7.57
N GLN A 36 -1.43 -11.60 -7.82
CA GLN A 36 -2.56 -10.95 -7.13
C GLN A 36 -3.89 -11.68 -7.36
N ILE A 37 -4.17 -12.14 -8.59
CA ILE A 37 -5.38 -12.93 -8.89
C ILE A 37 -5.40 -14.24 -8.10
N VAL A 38 -4.28 -14.97 -8.09
CA VAL A 38 -4.16 -16.23 -7.35
C VAL A 38 -4.41 -16.02 -5.85
N LEU A 39 -3.82 -14.98 -5.26
CA LEU A 39 -4.02 -14.64 -3.85
C LEU A 39 -5.47 -14.23 -3.55
N ILE A 40 -6.09 -13.42 -4.41
CA ILE A 40 -7.50 -13.03 -4.27
C ILE A 40 -8.42 -14.25 -4.38
N ALA A 41 -8.16 -15.14 -5.33
CA ALA A 41 -8.92 -16.38 -5.50
C ALA A 41 -8.79 -17.28 -4.27
N TRP A 42 -7.58 -17.43 -3.74
CA TRP A 42 -7.31 -18.19 -2.53
C TRP A 42 -8.08 -17.62 -1.32
N LEU A 43 -8.04 -16.29 -1.11
CA LEU A 43 -8.81 -15.63 -0.05
C LEU A 43 -10.31 -15.87 -0.18
N ARG A 44 -10.84 -15.84 -1.41
CA ARG A 44 -12.27 -16.06 -1.67
C ARG A 44 -12.71 -17.51 -1.41
N LEU A 45 -11.86 -18.49 -1.73
CA LEU A 45 -12.15 -19.92 -1.54
C LEU A 45 -12.12 -20.32 -0.07
N TYR A 46 -11.09 -19.89 0.67
CA TYR A 46 -10.91 -20.31 2.07
C TYR A 46 -11.72 -19.46 3.06
N HIS A 47 -12.03 -18.19 2.73
CA HIS A 47 -12.71 -17.27 3.64
C HIS A 47 -13.83 -16.44 2.97
N PRO A 48 -14.85 -17.06 2.34
CA PRO A 48 -15.87 -16.36 1.55
C PRO A 48 -16.73 -15.38 2.36
N ASN A 49 -17.04 -15.72 3.62
CA ASN A 49 -17.86 -14.87 4.49
C ASN A 49 -17.11 -13.63 5.00
N ARG A 50 -15.78 -13.69 5.05
CA ARG A 50 -14.94 -12.60 5.57
C ARG A 50 -14.85 -11.42 4.64
N LEU A 51 -14.84 -11.65 3.32
CA LEU A 51 -14.85 -10.56 2.34
C LEU A 51 -16.12 -9.69 2.46
N LYS A 52 -17.28 -10.32 2.69
CA LYS A 52 -18.54 -9.59 2.95
C LYS A 52 -18.51 -8.85 4.29
N LEU A 53 -17.89 -9.45 5.30
CA LEU A 53 -17.78 -8.83 6.61
C LEU A 53 -16.81 -7.63 6.59
N LEU A 54 -15.73 -7.68 5.82
CA LEU A 54 -14.78 -6.57 5.63
C LEU A 54 -15.42 -5.36 4.95
N THR A 55 -16.14 -5.57 3.85
CA THR A 55 -16.83 -4.47 3.15
C THR A 55 -17.90 -3.84 4.04
N ASN A 56 -18.68 -4.65 4.75
CA ASN A 56 -19.71 -4.14 5.68
C ASN A 56 -19.11 -3.44 6.91
N SER A 57 -17.97 -3.92 7.42
CA SER A 57 -17.25 -3.32 8.56
C SER A 57 -16.65 -1.96 8.22
N TYR A 58 -16.32 -1.72 6.95
CA TYR A 58 -15.84 -0.41 6.53
C TYR A 58 -16.90 0.66 6.67
N PHE A 59 -18.15 0.36 6.30
CA PHE A 59 -19.24 1.34 6.39
C PHE A 59 -19.92 1.38 7.76
N ASN A 60 -19.91 0.26 8.50
CA ASN A 60 -20.65 0.17 9.75
C ASN A 60 -19.76 -0.30 10.91
N ASN A 61 -19.64 0.55 11.93
CA ASN A 61 -18.91 0.28 13.17
C ASN A 61 -19.40 -0.97 13.92
N ARG A 62 -20.65 -1.39 13.73
CA ARG A 62 -21.22 -2.55 14.42
C ARG A 62 -20.58 -3.88 14.03
N PHE A 63 -20.08 -4.01 12.81
CA PHE A 63 -19.43 -5.24 12.33
C PHE A 63 -17.96 -5.32 12.71
N ILE A 64 -17.37 -4.21 13.18
CA ILE A 64 -15.97 -4.18 13.59
C ILE A 64 -15.74 -5.01 14.84
N ASP A 65 -16.60 -4.92 15.85
CA ASP A 65 -16.45 -5.70 17.08
C ASP A 65 -16.61 -7.22 16.83
N GLN A 66 -17.41 -7.58 15.83
CA GLN A 66 -17.56 -8.97 15.39
C GLN A 66 -16.31 -9.44 14.63
N LEU A 67 -15.74 -8.58 13.80
CA LEU A 67 -14.59 -8.86 12.98
C LEU A 67 -13.27 -8.86 13.78
N THR A 68 -13.09 -8.01 14.81
CA THR A 68 -11.95 -8.07 15.76
C THR A 68 -11.95 -9.34 16.59
N ARG A 69 -13.13 -9.87 16.96
CA ARG A 69 -13.24 -11.17 17.65
C ARG A 69 -12.80 -12.34 16.76
N GLU A 70 -13.14 -12.29 15.47
CA GLU A 70 -12.75 -13.29 14.47
C GLU A 70 -11.29 -13.13 13.99
N GLU A 71 -10.70 -11.95 14.14
CA GLU A 71 -9.33 -11.63 13.72
C GLU A 71 -8.28 -12.33 14.59
N LYS A 72 -8.54 -12.46 15.89
CA LYS A 72 -7.63 -13.11 16.85
C LYS A 72 -7.32 -14.58 16.49
N SER A 73 -8.10 -15.18 15.58
CA SER A 73 -7.98 -16.56 15.11
C SER A 73 -7.40 -16.74 13.70
N ALA A 74 -7.02 -15.67 12.98
CA ALA A 74 -6.80 -15.75 11.53
C ALA A 74 -5.55 -15.04 11.00
N GLY A 75 -4.41 -15.24 11.67
CA GLY A 75 -3.15 -14.59 11.30
C GLY A 75 -2.78 -14.72 9.81
N ILE A 76 -2.94 -15.90 9.21
CA ILE A 76 -2.57 -16.14 7.80
C ILE A 76 -3.40 -15.31 6.80
N TYR A 77 -4.70 -15.13 7.06
CA TYR A 77 -5.56 -14.31 6.20
C TYR A 77 -5.05 -12.86 6.17
N ASN A 78 -4.71 -12.33 7.34
CA ASN A 78 -4.23 -10.96 7.47
C ASN A 78 -2.91 -10.75 6.73
N TRP A 79 -1.96 -11.68 6.87
CA TRP A 79 -0.69 -11.61 6.16
C TRP A 79 -0.84 -11.61 4.64
N VAL A 80 -1.75 -12.44 4.10
CA VAL A 80 -2.00 -12.50 2.65
C VAL A 80 -2.61 -11.20 2.12
N VAL A 81 -3.54 -10.60 2.87
CA VAL A 81 -4.14 -9.31 2.51
C VAL A 81 -3.12 -8.17 2.60
N GLU A 82 -2.27 -8.16 3.62
CA GLU A 82 -1.19 -7.17 3.77
C GLU A 82 -0.18 -7.29 2.61
N LEU A 83 0.14 -8.51 2.18
CA LEU A 83 0.99 -8.78 1.03
C LEU A 83 0.35 -8.31 -0.28
N LEU A 84 -0.95 -8.55 -0.47
CA LEU A 84 -1.69 -8.00 -1.61
C LEU A 84 -1.60 -6.47 -1.66
N TYR A 85 -1.88 -5.81 -0.54
CA TYR A 85 -1.75 -4.37 -0.41
C TYR A 85 -0.33 -3.89 -0.77
N PHE A 86 0.69 -4.56 -0.25
CA PHE A 86 2.09 -4.23 -0.52
C PHE A 86 2.42 -4.31 -2.02
N ILE A 87 2.01 -5.38 -2.71
CA ILE A 87 2.23 -5.54 -4.15
C ILE A 87 1.48 -4.46 -4.93
N SER A 88 0.20 -4.23 -4.64
CA SER A 88 -0.61 -3.22 -5.34
C SER A 88 -0.04 -1.82 -5.15
N PHE A 89 0.37 -1.46 -3.93
CA PHE A 89 0.91 -0.13 -3.63
C PHE A 89 2.31 0.08 -4.26
N THR A 90 3.17 -0.93 -4.23
CA THR A 90 4.48 -0.90 -4.93
C THR A 90 4.28 -0.71 -6.43
N THR A 91 3.32 -1.42 -7.02
CA THR A 91 2.97 -1.29 -8.44
C THR A 91 2.48 0.12 -8.77
N LEU A 92 1.66 0.73 -7.90
CA LEU A 92 1.20 2.10 -8.07
C LEU A 92 2.36 3.10 -8.07
N ILE A 93 3.30 2.99 -7.12
CA ILE A 93 4.47 3.89 -7.04
C ILE A 93 5.35 3.71 -8.28
N TYR A 94 5.64 2.47 -8.68
CA TYR A 94 6.43 2.17 -9.87
C TYR A 94 5.79 2.77 -11.14
N ARG A 95 4.50 2.56 -11.36
CA ARG A 95 3.79 3.13 -12.53
C ARG A 95 3.77 4.66 -12.48
N THR A 96 3.65 5.25 -11.29
CA THR A 96 3.74 6.70 -11.12
C THR A 96 5.13 7.21 -11.52
N ASN A 97 6.19 6.54 -11.07
CA ASN A 97 7.55 6.94 -11.42
C ASN A 97 7.80 6.84 -12.93
N SER A 98 7.37 5.74 -13.55
CA SER A 98 7.55 5.51 -14.99
C SER A 98 6.79 6.51 -15.88
N ASN A 99 5.67 7.08 -15.41
CA ASN A 99 4.86 8.01 -16.22
C ASN A 99 5.18 9.49 -15.97
N PHE A 100 5.61 9.84 -14.75
CA PHE A 100 5.84 11.24 -14.35
C PHE A 100 7.30 11.55 -14.04
N SER A 101 8.21 10.57 -14.13
CA SER A 101 9.65 10.70 -13.84
C SER A 101 9.91 11.46 -12.52
N VAL A 102 9.20 11.07 -11.46
CA VAL A 102 9.25 11.75 -10.16
C VAL A 102 10.61 11.55 -9.48
N PHE A 103 11.21 10.38 -9.68
CA PHE A 103 12.52 10.00 -9.17
C PHE A 103 13.40 9.56 -10.34
N ASP A 104 14.52 10.26 -10.52
CA ASP A 104 15.57 9.88 -11.46
C ASP A 104 16.38 8.72 -10.88
N PHE A 105 15.89 7.51 -11.11
CA PHE A 105 16.69 6.31 -10.95
C PHE A 105 17.20 5.94 -12.33
N ASP A 106 18.49 6.14 -12.61
CA ASP A 106 19.12 5.76 -13.89
C ASP A 106 19.34 4.23 -13.95
N LEU A 107 18.26 3.46 -13.72
CA LEU A 107 18.30 2.02 -13.47
C LEU A 107 17.33 1.26 -14.38
N VAL A 108 17.67 0.01 -14.69
CA VAL A 108 16.79 -0.91 -15.43
C VAL A 108 15.50 -1.13 -14.63
N GLY A 109 14.32 -1.05 -15.27
CA GLY A 109 13.01 -1.00 -14.59
C GLY A 109 12.72 -2.10 -13.54
N GLY A 110 13.29 -3.30 -13.69
CA GLY A 110 13.17 -4.36 -12.67
C GLY A 110 13.92 -4.05 -11.36
N LEU A 111 15.07 -3.37 -11.46
CA LEU A 111 15.83 -2.90 -10.29
C LEU A 111 15.13 -1.73 -9.62
N GLU A 112 14.55 -0.80 -10.39
CA GLU A 112 13.73 0.29 -9.85
C GLU A 112 12.57 -0.25 -9.00
N PHE A 113 11.82 -1.22 -9.52
CA PHE A 113 10.73 -1.86 -8.77
C PHE A 113 11.24 -2.49 -7.46
N THR A 114 12.40 -3.14 -7.50
CA THR A 114 13.00 -3.77 -6.32
C THR A 114 13.40 -2.74 -5.26
N ILE A 115 13.97 -1.61 -5.68
CA ILE A 115 14.35 -0.51 -4.78
C ILE A 115 13.11 0.15 -4.18
N ILE A 116 12.07 0.41 -4.98
CA ILE A 116 10.80 0.96 -4.51
C ILE A 116 10.14 0.01 -3.50
N SER A 117 10.10 -1.29 -3.81
CA SER A 117 9.58 -2.35 -2.95
C SER A 117 10.33 -2.40 -1.61
N LEU A 118 11.67 -2.40 -1.65
CA LEU A 118 12.51 -2.41 -0.46
C LEU A 118 12.34 -1.14 0.38
N GLY A 119 12.30 0.02 -0.26
CA GLY A 119 12.05 1.30 0.40
C GLY A 119 10.68 1.34 1.09
N LEU A 120 9.63 0.84 0.42
CA LEU A 120 8.30 0.74 1.01
C LEU A 120 8.28 -0.24 2.19
N LEU A 121 8.95 -1.39 2.07
CA LEU A 121 9.03 -2.38 3.13
C LEU A 121 9.72 -1.79 4.37
N LEU A 122 10.86 -1.12 4.18
CA LEU A 122 11.57 -0.43 5.26
C LEU A 122 10.70 0.66 5.89
N PHE A 123 9.98 1.43 5.08
CA PHE A 123 9.05 2.45 5.59
C PHE A 123 7.94 1.84 6.45
N ILE A 124 7.32 0.74 6.01
CA ILE A 124 6.27 0.05 6.77
C ILE A 124 6.82 -0.52 8.08
N LEU A 125 8.01 -1.16 8.05
CA LEU A 125 8.65 -1.69 9.25
C LEU A 125 9.01 -0.58 10.24
N PHE A 126 9.63 0.50 9.75
CA PHE A 126 9.98 1.65 10.57
C PHE A 126 8.74 2.29 11.20
N LYS A 127 7.68 2.50 10.42
CA LYS A 127 6.41 3.00 10.91
C LYS A 127 5.83 2.08 11.98
N SER A 128 5.83 0.76 11.75
CA SER A 128 5.33 -0.24 12.71
C SER A 128 6.12 -0.21 14.02
N LEU A 129 7.44 -0.11 13.93
CA LEU A 129 8.33 -0.01 15.09
C LEU A 129 8.04 1.26 15.92
N LEU A 130 7.95 2.42 15.28
CA LEU A 130 7.61 3.67 15.96
C LEU A 130 6.24 3.59 16.65
N MET A 131 5.25 3.02 15.98
CA MET A 131 3.91 2.85 16.56
C MET A 131 3.95 1.95 17.80
N ARG A 132 4.74 0.87 17.77
CA ARG A 132 4.89 -0.04 18.93
C ARG A 132 5.63 0.63 20.09
N LEU A 133 6.69 1.40 19.81
CA LEU A 133 7.43 2.16 20.81
C LEU A 133 6.53 3.18 21.52
N MET A 134 5.67 3.89 20.76
CA MET A 134 4.70 4.82 21.34
C MET A 134 3.65 4.09 22.17
N ALA A 135 3.13 2.95 21.70
CA ALA A 135 2.16 2.17 22.47
C ALA A 135 2.71 1.72 23.83
N TRP A 136 3.98 1.30 23.85
CA TRP A 136 4.70 0.93 25.06
C TRP A 136 4.95 2.14 25.99
N LEU A 137 5.37 3.28 25.43
CA LEU A 137 5.66 4.50 26.20
C LEU A 137 4.42 5.06 26.92
N PHE A 138 3.23 4.92 26.31
CA PHE A 138 1.98 5.45 26.84
C PHE A 138 1.12 4.41 27.58
N ASP A 139 1.59 3.16 27.74
CA ASP A 139 0.86 2.05 28.37
C ASP A 139 -0.55 1.83 27.80
N VAL A 140 -0.68 2.00 26.47
CA VAL A 140 -1.94 1.89 25.72
C VAL A 140 -1.98 0.64 24.84
N GLU A 141 -1.28 -0.44 25.25
CA GLU A 141 -1.13 -1.66 24.46
C GLU A 141 -2.48 -2.31 24.08
N THR A 142 -3.50 -2.23 24.94
CA THR A 142 -4.85 -2.74 24.65
C THR A 142 -5.61 -1.91 23.62
N ARG A 143 -5.33 -0.61 23.50
CA ARG A 143 -5.88 0.24 22.44
C ARG A 143 -5.09 0.14 21.14
N PHE A 144 -3.86 -0.38 21.19
CA PHE A 144 -3.02 -0.59 20.03
C PHE A 144 -3.56 -1.69 19.09
N SER A 145 -4.14 -2.76 19.64
CA SER A 145 -4.73 -3.84 18.83
C SER A 145 -5.88 -3.32 17.96
N ASP A 146 -6.71 -2.42 18.50
CA ASP A 146 -7.81 -1.83 17.76
C ASP A 146 -7.30 -0.96 16.61
N VAL A 147 -6.31 -0.12 16.87
CA VAL A 147 -5.67 0.72 15.85
C VAL A 147 -5.03 -0.12 14.75
N HIS A 148 -4.40 -1.24 15.11
CA HIS A 148 -3.81 -2.16 14.14
C HIS A 148 -4.87 -2.78 13.23
N PHE A 149 -6.01 -3.17 13.80
CA PHE A 149 -7.12 -3.72 13.05
C PHE A 149 -7.73 -2.71 12.07
N TYR A 150 -7.94 -1.46 12.48
CA TYR A 150 -8.45 -0.43 11.56
C TYR A 150 -7.48 -0.15 10.40
N ARG A 151 -6.18 -0.20 10.66
CA ARG A 151 -5.15 -0.11 9.62
C ARG A 151 -5.27 -1.28 8.64
N PHE A 152 -5.39 -2.50 9.17
CA PHE A 152 -5.59 -3.71 8.36
C PHE A 152 -6.84 -3.62 7.48
N LEU A 153 -7.98 -3.20 8.05
CA LEU A 153 -9.23 -3.00 7.31
C LEU A 153 -9.04 -2.04 6.12
N ASN A 154 -8.30 -0.95 6.34
CA ASN A 154 -8.03 0.04 5.30
C ASN A 154 -7.10 -0.50 4.21
N HIS A 155 -6.04 -1.22 4.59
CA HIS A 155 -5.14 -1.88 3.63
C HIS A 155 -5.88 -2.90 2.78
N SER A 156 -6.77 -3.67 3.40
CA SER A 156 -7.61 -4.64 2.70
C SER A 156 -8.42 -3.99 1.58
N ILE A 157 -9.13 -2.91 1.89
CA ILE A 157 -9.97 -2.22 0.90
C ILE A 157 -9.14 -1.57 -0.19
N LEU A 158 -8.00 -0.96 0.18
CA LEU A 158 -7.08 -0.41 -0.81
C LEU A 158 -6.56 -1.49 -1.76
N ALA A 159 -6.18 -2.67 -1.27
CA ALA A 159 -5.72 -3.77 -2.11
C ALA A 159 -6.78 -4.17 -3.16
N PHE A 160 -8.03 -4.37 -2.71
CA PHE A 160 -9.12 -4.79 -3.61
C PHE A 160 -9.54 -3.69 -4.58
N VAL A 161 -9.55 -2.42 -4.17
CA VAL A 161 -9.97 -1.30 -5.02
C VAL A 161 -8.86 -0.91 -6.00
N LEU A 162 -7.60 -0.93 -5.57
CA LEU A 162 -6.47 -0.58 -6.43
C LEU A 162 -6.21 -1.62 -7.51
N PHE A 163 -6.39 -2.91 -7.21
CA PHE A 163 -6.14 -3.98 -8.17
C PHE A 163 -6.77 -3.75 -9.56
N PRO A 164 -8.10 -3.57 -9.72
CA PRO A 164 -8.70 -3.37 -11.03
C PRO A 164 -8.25 -2.07 -11.70
N ILE A 165 -8.01 -1.01 -10.92
CA ILE A 165 -7.58 0.30 -11.45
C ILE A 165 -6.15 0.21 -12.00
N LEU A 166 -5.26 -0.50 -11.30
CA LEU A 166 -3.88 -0.72 -11.72
C LEU A 166 -3.80 -1.61 -12.96
N VAL A 167 -4.67 -2.61 -13.07
CA VAL A 167 -4.81 -3.40 -14.30
C VAL A 167 -5.20 -2.48 -15.46
N LEU A 168 -6.23 -1.63 -15.28
CA LEU A 168 -6.64 -0.69 -16.32
C LEU A 168 -5.52 0.29 -16.69
N GLY A 169 -4.88 0.94 -15.72
CA GLY A 169 -3.77 1.87 -15.96
C GLY A 169 -2.48 1.20 -16.49
N THR A 170 -2.38 -0.12 -16.43
CA THR A 170 -1.24 -0.86 -16.98
C THR A 170 -1.44 -1.30 -18.42
N PHE A 171 -2.64 -1.75 -18.76
CA PHE A 171 -2.94 -2.34 -20.07
C PHE A 171 -3.68 -1.39 -21.02
N LEU A 172 -4.31 -0.31 -20.53
CA LEU A 172 -4.88 0.71 -21.40
C LEU A 172 -3.79 1.73 -21.78
N GLN A 173 -3.40 1.69 -23.05
CA GLN A 173 -2.36 2.56 -23.61
C GLN A 173 -2.83 4.03 -23.74
N SER A 174 -4.10 4.24 -24.08
CA SER A 174 -4.73 5.56 -24.05
C SER A 174 -5.30 5.85 -22.67
N GLY A 175 -4.70 6.80 -21.94
CA GLY A 175 -5.20 7.25 -20.63
C GLY A 175 -4.53 6.61 -19.41
N ALA A 176 -3.36 5.98 -19.53
CA ALA A 176 -2.62 5.45 -18.38
C ALA A 176 -2.46 6.48 -17.25
N ASN A 177 -2.09 7.72 -17.58
CA ASN A 177 -1.97 8.84 -16.64
C ASN A 177 -3.29 9.16 -15.91
N TYR A 178 -4.41 9.08 -16.62
CA TYR A 178 -5.74 9.32 -16.04
C TYR A 178 -6.10 8.25 -15.00
N TRP A 179 -5.87 6.97 -15.31
CA TRP A 179 -6.13 5.87 -14.39
C TRP A 179 -5.20 5.89 -13.17
N ILE A 180 -3.92 6.23 -13.35
CA ILE A 180 -2.98 6.42 -12.23
C ILE A 180 -3.41 7.60 -11.35
N GLY A 181 -3.86 8.70 -11.95
CA GLY A 181 -4.43 9.84 -11.24
C GLY A 181 -5.66 9.46 -10.39
N ILE A 182 -6.59 8.69 -10.97
CA ILE A 182 -7.75 8.15 -10.24
C ILE A 182 -7.31 7.28 -9.07
N ALA A 183 -6.32 6.41 -9.27
CA ALA A 183 -5.80 5.55 -8.21
C ALA A 183 -5.29 6.38 -7.01
N TRP A 184 -4.52 7.44 -7.28
CA TRP A 184 -4.05 8.35 -6.23
C TRP A 184 -5.19 9.10 -5.54
N VAL A 185 -6.17 9.61 -6.28
CA VAL A 185 -7.35 10.27 -5.68
C VAL A 185 -8.08 9.32 -4.72
N ILE A 186 -8.27 8.06 -5.12
CA ILE A 186 -8.93 7.05 -4.28
C ILE A 186 -8.10 6.74 -3.04
N VAL A 187 -6.77 6.57 -3.17
CA VAL A 187 -5.86 6.38 -2.04
C VAL A 187 -5.98 7.55 -1.06
N THR A 188 -5.98 8.79 -1.56
CA THR A 188 -6.11 9.99 -0.75
C THR A 188 -7.45 10.05 -0.02
N ILE A 189 -8.57 9.80 -0.71
CA ILE A 189 -9.91 9.81 -0.11
C ILE A 189 -10.02 8.75 1.00
N ILE A 190 -9.56 7.53 0.73
CA ILE A 190 -9.60 6.43 1.70
C ILE A 190 -8.72 6.74 2.91
N TYR A 191 -7.53 7.32 2.68
CA TYR A 191 -6.64 7.74 3.75
C TYR A 191 -7.24 8.85 4.62
N LEU A 192 -7.83 9.89 4.00
CA LEU A 192 -8.52 10.96 4.71
C LEU A 192 -9.72 10.44 5.51
N PHE A 193 -10.51 9.53 4.94
CA PHE A 193 -11.63 8.90 5.65
C PHE A 193 -11.15 8.11 6.87
N ARG A 194 -10.05 7.37 6.75
CA ARG A 194 -9.42 6.68 7.88
C ARG A 194 -8.97 7.64 8.97
N LEU A 195 -8.33 8.75 8.61
CA LEU A 195 -7.89 9.77 9.58
C LEU A 195 -9.09 10.38 10.31
N PHE A 196 -10.13 10.75 9.56
CA PHE A 196 -11.37 11.29 10.11
C PHE A 196 -12.02 10.31 11.09
N ARG A 197 -12.19 9.04 10.70
CA ARG A 197 -12.79 8.01 11.58
C ARG A 197 -11.96 7.77 12.84
N SER A 198 -10.63 7.77 12.72
CA SER A 198 -9.73 7.65 13.86
C SER A 198 -9.88 8.81 14.84
N ALA A 199 -9.98 10.04 14.33
CA ALA A 199 -10.20 11.25 15.12
C ALA A 199 -11.56 11.25 15.84
N VAL A 200 -12.64 10.91 15.13
CA VAL A 200 -14.00 10.82 15.70
C VAL A 200 -14.07 9.77 16.80
N ARG A 201 -13.43 8.61 16.62
CA ARG A 201 -13.40 7.58 17.65
C ARG A 201 -12.63 8.03 18.88
N PHE A 202 -11.45 8.62 18.71
CA PHE A 202 -10.68 9.12 19.85
C PHE A 202 -11.45 10.18 20.65
N TRP A 203 -12.19 11.05 19.96
CA TRP A 203 -13.08 12.03 20.57
C TRP A 203 -14.17 11.37 21.42
N SER A 204 -14.80 10.29 20.92
CA SER A 204 -15.89 9.61 21.62
C SER A 204 -15.47 8.92 22.92
N TYR A 205 -14.18 8.57 23.09
CA TYR A 205 -13.71 7.76 24.21
C TYR A 205 -12.98 8.57 25.30
N ASN A 206 -12.57 9.82 25.03
CA ASN A 206 -11.77 10.59 25.97
C ASN A 206 -12.36 11.99 26.16
N SER A 207 -12.65 12.36 27.42
CA SER A 207 -12.93 13.73 27.87
C SER A 207 -11.70 14.65 27.81
N PHE A 208 -10.73 14.37 26.94
CA PHE A 208 -9.49 15.13 26.83
C PHE A 208 -9.63 16.27 25.81
N SER A 209 -8.97 17.38 26.10
CA SER A 209 -8.89 18.54 25.20
C SER A 209 -8.38 18.15 23.80
N ILE A 210 -9.03 18.65 22.76
CA ILE A 210 -8.74 18.53 21.31
C ILE A 210 -7.24 18.62 20.97
N LYS A 211 -6.49 19.43 21.71
CA LYS A 211 -5.04 19.62 21.56
C LYS A 211 -4.24 18.32 21.70
N TYR A 212 -4.63 17.42 22.62
CA TYR A 212 -3.94 16.14 22.82
C TYR A 212 -4.27 15.12 21.73
N ILE A 213 -5.46 15.20 21.13
CA ILE A 213 -5.88 14.35 20.00
C ILE A 213 -5.02 14.66 18.77
N ILE A 214 -4.89 15.95 18.45
CA ILE A 214 -4.09 16.42 17.33
C ILE A 214 -2.61 16.08 17.57
N LEU A 215 -2.09 16.31 18.77
CA LEU A 215 -0.71 15.94 19.11
C LEU A 215 -0.46 14.43 18.96
N TYR A 216 -1.41 13.59 19.40
CA TYR A 216 -1.29 12.13 19.31
C TYR A 216 -1.33 11.65 17.85
N ILE A 217 -2.33 12.07 17.06
CA ILE A 217 -2.46 11.70 15.65
C ILE A 217 -1.28 12.25 14.82
N CYS A 218 -0.88 13.50 15.08
CA CYS A 218 0.27 14.10 14.42
C CYS A 218 1.59 13.44 14.82
N ALA A 219 1.80 13.07 16.09
CA ALA A 219 3.02 12.39 16.55
C ALA A 219 3.13 10.94 16.05
N LEU A 220 2.02 10.21 15.96
CA LEU A 220 2.01 8.79 15.59
C LEU A 220 1.86 8.51 14.09
N GLU A 221 1.18 9.39 13.33
CA GLU A 221 0.84 9.11 11.92
C GLU A 221 1.42 10.11 10.93
N ILE A 222 1.62 11.39 11.31
CA ILE A 222 2.15 12.45 10.42
C ILE A 222 3.65 12.71 10.66
N LEU A 223 4.14 12.58 11.90
CA LEU A 223 5.54 12.76 12.27
C LEU A 223 6.51 11.86 11.50
N PRO A 224 6.20 10.56 11.25
CA PRO A 224 7.08 9.70 10.46
C PRO A 224 7.21 10.19 9.01
N LEU A 225 6.12 10.75 8.47
CA LEU A 225 6.05 11.27 7.10
C LEU A 225 6.80 12.61 6.99
N ALA A 226 6.66 13.48 7.99
CA ALA A 226 7.41 14.74 8.09
C ALA A 226 8.92 14.50 8.27
N PHE A 227 9.32 13.48 9.04
CA PHE A 227 10.72 13.08 9.17
C PHE A 227 11.30 12.60 7.84
N PHE A 228 10.54 11.82 7.08
CA PHE A 228 10.95 11.34 5.75
C PHE A 228 11.12 12.47 4.74
N VAL A 229 10.14 13.39 4.66
CA VAL A 229 10.23 14.58 3.79
C VAL A 229 11.44 15.43 4.16
N LYS A 230 11.68 15.66 5.46
CA LYS A 230 12.85 16.41 5.93
C LYS A 230 14.17 15.70 5.61
N ALA A 231 14.22 14.37 5.76
CA ALA A 231 15.40 13.57 5.44
C ALA A 231 15.70 13.57 3.94
N SER A 232 14.69 13.40 3.09
CA SER A 232 14.83 13.50 1.63
C SER A 232 15.29 14.90 1.20
N PHE A 233 14.73 15.96 1.81
CA PHE A 233 15.16 17.33 1.52
C PHE A 233 16.60 17.61 1.96
N ASN A 234 17.01 17.08 3.13
CA ASN A 234 18.38 17.23 3.61
C ASN A 234 19.38 16.41 2.78
N SER A 235 18.97 15.24 2.28
CA SER A 235 19.78 14.43 1.37
C SER A 235 20.00 15.11 0.01
N LEU A 236 19.01 15.86 -0.50
CA LEU A 236 19.17 16.66 -1.72
C LEU A 236 20.11 17.85 -1.51
N ASN A 237 20.06 18.49 -0.33
CA ASN A 237 20.97 19.58 0.00
C ASN A 237 22.43 19.11 0.18
N ASN A 238 22.64 17.84 0.58
CA ASN A 238 23.97 17.28 0.81
C ASN A 238 24.61 16.69 -0.46
N ASN A 239 23.83 16.45 -1.52
CA ASN A 239 24.30 15.99 -2.83
C ASN A 239 24.47 17.15 -3.85
N GLY A 240 24.23 18.39 -3.41
CA GLY A 240 24.42 19.63 -4.16
C GLY A 240 25.71 20.39 -3.80
N MET A 241 26.75 19.67 -3.38
CA MET A 241 28.13 20.15 -3.25
C MET A 241 29.07 19.24 -4.02
#